data_AF-A0AAV9KWY5-F1
#
_entry.id   AF-A0AAV9KWY5-F1
#
_cell.length_a   1.000
_cell.length_b   1.000
_cell.length_c   1.000
_cell.angle_alpha   90.00
_cell.angle_beta   90.00
_cell.angle_gamma   90.00
#
_symmetry.space_group_name_H-M   'P 1'
#
loop_
_entity.id
_entity.type
_entity.pdbx_description
1 polymer ?
#
loop_
_entity_poly.entity_id
_entity_poly.type
_entity_poly.pdbx_seq_one_letter_code
_entity_poly.pdbx_strand_id
1 'polypeptide(L)'
;MRVKLSSRVLNQVANEPSVYQKVTLVNFPYRRWSIVQEVISFLEMCRASGNLEALYRKGVFYFFNHNNPTTLGMINQVADDGHIGASYVLAIISIFNGGESMREGLMFIANMKKTEPLKVKRCQ
;
A
#
# COMPACT_ATOMS: atom_id res chain seq x y z
N MET A 1 -2.42 11.98 14.76
CA MET A 1 -3.04 10.99 15.68
C MET A 1 -3.31 11.67 17.02
N ARG A 2 -4.51 12.24 17.23
CA ARG A 2 -4.84 13.01 18.47
C ARG A 2 -5.02 12.13 19.72
N VAL A 3 -5.20 10.83 19.52
CA VAL A 3 -5.39 9.81 20.58
C VAL A 3 -4.18 9.72 21.53
N LYS A 4 -2.98 10.11 21.09
CA LYS A 4 -1.77 10.16 21.93
C LYS A 4 -1.87 11.16 23.09
N LEU A 5 -2.69 12.21 22.93
CA LEU A 5 -2.81 13.30 23.90
C LEU A 5 -3.93 13.07 24.91
N SER A 6 -4.78 12.07 24.72
CA SER A 6 -5.96 11.85 25.56
C SER A 6 -5.70 10.98 26.80
N SER A 7 -4.61 10.20 26.84
CA SER A 7 -4.23 9.41 28.02
C SER A 7 -2.79 8.90 27.92
N ARG A 8 -2.13 8.73 29.07
CA ARG A 8 -0.80 8.09 29.16
C ARG A 8 -0.81 6.65 28.61
N VAL A 9 -1.87 5.89 28.87
CA VAL A 9 -2.03 4.51 28.38
C VAL A 9 -2.19 4.50 26.86
N LEU A 10 -3.04 5.38 26.33
CA LEU A 10 -3.23 5.51 24.90
C LEU A 10 -1.97 6.00 24.20
N ASN A 11 -1.18 6.86 24.84
CA ASN A 11 0.11 7.28 24.31
C ASN A 11 1.09 6.10 24.19
N GLN A 12 1.15 5.22 25.19
CA GLN A 12 2.01 4.03 25.14
C GLN A 12 1.56 3.08 24.02
N VAL A 13 0.28 2.69 24.01
CA VAL A 13 -0.26 1.75 23.02
C VAL A 13 -0.18 2.31 21.60
N ALA A 14 -0.37 3.62 21.41
CA ALA A 14 -0.29 4.27 20.10
C ALA A 14 1.11 4.25 19.46
N ASN A 15 2.15 3.89 20.21
CA ASN A 15 3.51 3.76 19.69
C ASN A 15 3.92 2.31 19.40
N GLU A 16 3.03 1.34 19.63
CA GLU A 16 3.30 -0.06 19.30
C GLU A 16 3.46 -0.25 17.77
N PRO A 17 4.46 -1.02 17.30
CA PRO A 17 4.67 -1.28 15.87
C PRO A 17 3.42 -1.80 15.15
N SER A 18 2.62 -2.62 15.84
CA SER A 18 1.36 -3.16 15.32
C SER A 18 0.33 -2.10 14.92
N VAL A 19 0.38 -0.92 15.56
CA VAL A 19 -0.48 0.22 15.19
C VAL A 19 -0.05 0.79 13.84
N TYR A 20 1.24 1.00 13.64
CA TYR A 20 1.79 1.51 12.38
C TYR A 20 1.64 0.48 11.25
N GLN A 21 1.74 -0.81 11.56
CA GLN A 21 1.49 -1.89 10.60
C GLN A 21 0.05 -1.87 10.07
N LYS A 22 -0.94 -1.57 10.92
CA LYS A 22 -2.37 -1.69 10.59
C LYS A 22 -3.08 -0.37 10.25
N VAL A 23 -2.42 0.78 10.44
CA VAL A 23 -3.05 2.08 10.17
C VAL A 23 -3.41 2.23 8.68
N THR A 24 -4.62 2.72 8.42
CA THR A 24 -5.05 3.05 7.05
C THR A 24 -4.49 4.39 6.58
N LEU A 25 -4.04 4.44 5.32
CA LEU A 25 -3.47 5.63 4.71
C LEU A 25 -4.41 6.30 3.69
N VAL A 26 -5.70 5.91 3.64
CA VAL A 26 -6.68 6.43 2.65
C VAL A 26 -6.74 7.97 2.64
N ASN A 27 -6.69 8.60 3.81
CA ASN A 27 -6.77 10.06 3.93
C ASN A 27 -5.40 10.77 3.79
N PHE A 28 -4.31 10.03 3.60
CA PHE A 28 -2.98 10.60 3.41
C PHE A 28 -2.72 10.85 1.93
N PRO A 29 -2.61 12.13 1.49
CA PRO A 29 -2.51 12.48 0.06
C PRO A 29 -1.19 12.03 -0.55
N TYR A 30 -1.24 11.44 -1.74
CA TYR A 30 -0.08 10.92 -2.49
C TYR A 30 0.98 11.99 -2.82
N ARG A 31 0.54 13.22 -3.14
CA ARG A 31 1.43 14.30 -3.63
C ARG A 31 2.14 15.12 -2.54
N ARG A 32 1.81 14.98 -1.25
CA ARG A 32 2.39 15.82 -0.19
C ARG A 32 3.47 15.13 0.66
N TRP A 33 3.95 13.95 0.25
CA TRP A 33 4.87 13.16 1.07
C TRP A 33 6.22 13.84 1.33
N SER A 34 6.58 14.86 0.55
CA SER A 34 7.89 15.51 0.61
C SER A 34 7.91 16.87 1.33
N ILE A 35 6.77 17.38 1.81
CA ILE A 35 6.69 18.78 2.28
C ILE A 35 6.65 18.88 3.82
N VAL A 36 6.20 17.84 4.52
CA VAL A 36 5.98 17.88 5.96
C VAL A 36 6.79 16.77 6.64
N GLN A 37 7.76 17.15 7.47
CA GLN A 37 8.70 16.23 8.12
C GLN A 37 7.99 15.18 8.98
N GLU A 38 6.92 15.57 9.67
CA GLU A 38 6.11 14.67 10.50
C GLU A 38 5.42 13.59 9.67
N VAL A 39 5.01 13.93 8.43
CA VAL A 39 4.41 12.97 7.51
C VAL A 39 5.47 11.98 7.02
N ILE A 40 6.68 12.45 6.73
CA ILE A 40 7.81 11.59 6.35
C ILE A 40 8.12 10.61 7.48
N SER A 41 8.34 11.11 8.70
CA SER A 41 8.64 10.26 9.86
C SER A 41 7.52 9.27 10.14
N PHE A 42 6.26 9.67 10.04
CA PHE A 42 5.13 8.76 10.20
C PHE A 42 5.11 7.65 9.14
N LEU A 43 5.35 7.97 7.86
CA LEU A 43 5.40 6.99 6.78
C LEU A 43 6.60 6.05 6.93
N GLU A 44 7.75 6.53 7.38
CA GLU A 44 8.91 5.68 7.67
C GLU A 44 8.60 4.68 8.80
N MET A 45 7.92 5.11 9.86
CA MET A 45 7.47 4.19 10.92
C MET A 45 6.49 3.13 10.39
N CYS A 46 5.57 3.52 9.50
CA CYS A 46 4.67 2.57 8.84
C CYS A 46 5.43 1.54 8.02
N ARG A 47 6.43 1.97 7.23
CA ARG A 47 7.27 1.09 6.41
C ARG A 47 8.10 0.15 7.27
N ALA A 48 8.77 0.68 8.30
CA ALA A 48 9.58 -0.10 9.24
C ALA A 48 8.74 -1.15 9.99
N SER A 49 7.43 -0.88 10.17
CA SER A 49 6.49 -1.82 10.81
C SER A 49 5.82 -2.78 9.82
N GLY A 50 6.18 -2.77 8.54
CA GLY A 50 5.62 -3.68 7.54
C GLY A 50 4.21 -3.32 7.06
N ASN A 51 3.81 -2.05 7.11
CA ASN A 51 2.54 -1.61 6.55
C ASN A 51 2.53 -1.75 5.02
N LEU A 52 1.71 -2.68 4.51
CA LEU A 52 1.66 -3.01 3.08
C LEU A 52 1.25 -1.83 2.19
N GLU A 53 0.31 -0.99 2.64
CA GLU A 53 -0.12 0.20 1.89
C GLU A 53 1.02 1.23 1.80
N ALA A 54 1.81 1.41 2.86
CA ALA A 54 2.95 2.31 2.88
C ALA A 54 4.10 1.82 1.98
N LEU A 55 4.33 0.51 1.95
CA LEU A 55 5.32 -0.14 1.09
C LEU A 55 4.90 -0.11 -0.38
N TYR A 56 3.65 -0.47 -0.68
CA TYR A 56 3.03 -0.37 -2.01
C TYR A 56 3.20 1.04 -2.59
N ARG A 57 2.80 2.05 -1.83
CA ARG A 57 2.92 3.46 -2.17
C ARG A 57 4.35 3.87 -2.52
N LYS A 58 5.32 3.41 -1.74
CA LYS A 58 6.75 3.64 -1.99
C LYS A 58 7.16 2.95 -3.30
N GLY A 59 6.88 1.66 -3.44
CA GLY A 59 7.24 0.87 -4.62
C GLY A 59 6.73 1.49 -5.92
N VAL A 60 5.43 1.83 -5.98
CA VAL A 60 4.81 2.49 -7.13
C VAL A 60 5.48 3.83 -7.46
N PHE A 61 5.71 4.68 -6.45
CA PHE A 61 6.37 5.97 -6.66
C PHE A 61 7.77 5.80 -7.26
N TYR A 62 8.58 4.87 -6.74
CA TYR A 62 9.92 4.66 -7.25
C TYR A 62 9.94 3.98 -8.63
N PHE A 63 9.04 3.04 -8.89
CA PHE A 63 8.94 2.37 -10.19
C PHE A 63 8.65 3.40 -11.30
N PHE A 64 7.60 4.21 -11.14
CA PHE A 64 7.18 5.14 -12.19
C PHE A 64 8.05 6.41 -12.30
N ASN A 65 8.71 6.86 -11.22
CA ASN A 65 9.46 8.11 -11.24
C ASN A 65 10.99 7.94 -11.35
N HIS A 66 11.54 6.79 -10.98
CA HIS A 66 13.00 6.59 -10.90
C HIS A 66 13.51 5.46 -11.80
N ASN A 67 12.63 4.76 -12.52
CA ASN A 67 12.98 3.64 -13.41
C ASN A 67 13.92 2.62 -12.77
N ASN A 68 13.80 2.42 -11.45
CA ASN A 68 14.73 1.59 -10.71
C ASN A 68 14.26 0.13 -10.78
N PRO A 69 15.02 -0.79 -11.39
CA PRO A 69 14.60 -2.18 -11.59
C PRO A 69 14.38 -2.95 -10.29
N THR A 70 15.04 -2.56 -9.19
CA THR A 70 14.83 -3.18 -7.87
C THR A 70 13.44 -2.93 -7.29
N THR A 71 12.74 -1.91 -7.81
CA THR A 71 11.39 -1.53 -7.32
C THR A 71 10.31 -2.52 -7.74
N LEU A 72 10.51 -3.25 -8.85
CA LEU A 72 9.59 -4.30 -9.25
C LEU A 72 9.58 -5.44 -8.22
N GLY A 73 10.76 -5.80 -7.69
CA GLY A 73 10.87 -6.78 -6.59
C GLY A 73 10.13 -6.34 -5.33
N MET A 74 10.15 -5.03 -5.01
CA MET A 74 9.38 -4.49 -3.88
C MET A 74 7.87 -4.62 -4.10
N ILE A 75 7.38 -4.32 -5.31
CA ILE A 75 5.95 -4.43 -5.63
C ILE A 75 5.51 -5.90 -5.63
N ASN A 76 6.33 -6.81 -6.16
CA ASN A 76 6.10 -8.26 -6.09
C ASN A 76 5.93 -8.74 -4.65
N GLN A 77 6.88 -8.42 -3.77
CA GLN A 77 6.80 -8.82 -2.36
C GLN A 77 5.50 -8.32 -1.70
N VAL A 78 5.13 -7.07 -1.95
CA VAL A 78 3.90 -6.49 -1.36
C VAL A 78 2.63 -7.15 -1.92
N ALA A 79 2.64 -7.58 -3.18
CA ALA A 79 1.56 -8.37 -3.77
C ALA A 79 1.49 -9.78 -3.18
N ASP A 80 2.63 -10.45 -2.98
CA ASP A 80 2.72 -11.77 -2.35
C ASP A 80 2.21 -11.75 -0.90
N ASP A 81 2.42 -10.64 -0.20
CA ASP A 81 1.89 -10.39 1.14
C ASP A 81 0.38 -10.03 1.14
N GLY A 82 -0.29 -10.07 -0.02
CA GLY A 82 -1.75 -9.96 -0.15
C GLY A 82 -2.28 -8.55 -0.45
N HIS A 83 -1.43 -7.59 -0.83
CA HIS A 83 -1.88 -6.26 -1.17
C HIS A 83 -2.51 -6.19 -2.58
N ILE A 84 -3.84 -6.16 -2.66
CA ILE A 84 -4.60 -6.19 -3.92
C ILE A 84 -4.17 -5.11 -4.92
N GLY A 85 -3.89 -3.89 -4.43
CA GLY A 85 -3.44 -2.79 -5.30
C GLY A 85 -2.08 -3.06 -5.94
N ALA A 86 -1.20 -3.81 -5.27
CA ALA A 86 0.11 -4.17 -5.81
C ALA A 86 -0.05 -5.25 -6.89
N SER A 87 -0.87 -6.27 -6.64
CA SER A 87 -1.21 -7.29 -7.64
C SER A 87 -1.86 -6.67 -8.88
N TYR A 88 -2.73 -5.67 -8.70
CA TYR A 88 -3.32 -4.91 -9.81
C TYR A 88 -2.24 -4.20 -10.65
N VAL A 89 -1.31 -3.48 -10.00
CA VAL A 89 -0.22 -2.78 -10.71
C VAL A 89 0.67 -3.75 -11.48
N LEU A 90 1.01 -4.91 -10.89
CA LEU A 90 1.79 -5.94 -11.57
C LEU A 90 1.06 -6.49 -12.81
N ALA A 91 -0.24 -6.72 -12.71
CA ALA A 91 -1.04 -7.15 -13.86
C ALA A 91 -1.03 -6.11 -15.00
N ILE A 92 -1.10 -4.81 -14.67
CA ILE A 92 -0.96 -3.74 -15.66
C ILE A 92 0.43 -3.76 -16.31
N ILE A 93 1.49 -3.90 -15.52
CA ILE A 93 2.87 -4.01 -16.04
C ILE A 93 2.99 -5.22 -16.98
N SER A 94 2.47 -6.38 -16.60
CA SER A 94 2.48 -7.59 -17.43
C SER A 94 1.73 -7.41 -18.76
N ILE A 95 0.61 -6.67 -18.75
CA ILE A 95 -0.12 -6.30 -19.98
C ILE A 95 0.77 -5.48 -20.91
N PHE A 96 1.47 -4.47 -20.40
CA PHE A 96 2.35 -3.63 -21.21
C PHE A 96 3.61 -4.35 -21.68
N ASN A 97 4.08 -5.38 -20.96
CA ASN A 97 5.22 -6.20 -21.38
C ASN A 97 4.92 -7.08 -22.61
N GLY A 98 3.64 -7.36 -22.89
CA GLY A 98 3.23 -8.13 -24.07
C GLY A 98 3.41 -9.65 -23.94
N GLY A 99 3.22 -10.36 -25.07
CA GLY A 99 3.44 -11.80 -25.16
C GLY A 99 2.59 -12.62 -24.19
N GLU A 100 3.22 -13.63 -23.58
CA GLU A 100 2.57 -14.49 -22.59
C GLU A 100 2.19 -13.72 -21.31
N SER A 101 3.05 -12.81 -20.86
CA SER A 101 2.76 -11.96 -19.69
C SER A 101 1.51 -11.11 -19.87
N MET A 102 1.20 -10.67 -21.09
CA MET A 102 -0.05 -9.96 -21.36
C MET A 102 -1.27 -10.84 -21.09
N ARG A 103 -1.22 -12.11 -21.52
CA ARG A 103 -2.30 -13.07 -21.28
C ARG A 103 -2.52 -13.28 -19.78
N GLU A 104 -1.44 -13.46 -19.02
CA GLU A 104 -1.50 -13.62 -17.56
C GLU A 104 -2.10 -12.38 -16.88
N GLY A 105 -1.64 -11.18 -17.23
CA GLY A 105 -2.16 -9.93 -16.68
C GLY A 105 -3.65 -9.71 -16.99
N LEU A 106 -4.07 -10.01 -18.23
CA LEU A 106 -5.48 -9.95 -18.62
C LEU A 106 -6.34 -10.96 -17.84
N MET A 107 -5.87 -12.20 -17.68
CA MET A 107 -6.58 -13.22 -16.90
C MET A 107 -6.74 -12.80 -15.43
N PHE A 108 -5.69 -12.22 -14.84
CA PHE A 108 -5.74 -11.71 -13.47
C PHE A 108 -6.82 -10.63 -13.30
N ILE A 109 -6.85 -9.62 -14.17
CA ILE A 109 -7.87 -8.55 -14.12
C ILE A 109 -9.28 -9.10 -14.36
N ALA A 110 -9.44 -10.04 -15.29
CA ALA A 110 -10.73 -10.68 -15.55
C ALA A 110 -11.25 -11.44 -14.32
N ASN A 111 -10.37 -12.06 -13.55
CA ASN A 111 -10.74 -12.80 -12.34
C ASN A 111 -11.03 -11.89 -11.13
N MET A 112 -10.38 -10.72 -11.03
CA MET A 112 -10.73 -9.71 -10.00
C MET A 112 -12.16 -9.18 -10.14
N LYS A 113 -12.72 -9.09 -11.36
CA LYS A 113 -14.12 -8.66 -11.56
C LYS A 113 -15.16 -9.66 -11.05
N LYS A 114 -14.76 -10.92 -10.78
CA LYS A 114 -15.66 -12.00 -10.35
C LYS A 114 -15.78 -12.10 -8.82
N THR A 115 -14.86 -11.50 -8.07
CA THR A 115 -14.99 -11.36 -6.61
C THR A 115 -16.06 -10.32 -6.28
N GLU A 116 -17.09 -10.70 -5.53
CA GLU A 116 -18.31 -9.92 -5.21
C GLU A 116 -18.03 -8.44 -4.87
N PRO A 117 -18.97 -7.52 -5.21
CA PRO A 117 -18.89 -6.15 -4.70
C PRO A 117 -18.87 -6.20 -3.17
N LEU A 118 -17.86 -5.55 -2.57
CA LEU A 118 -17.77 -5.33 -1.13
C LEU A 118 -19.13 -4.86 -0.61
N LYS A 119 -19.90 -5.77 0.01
CA LYS A 119 -21.12 -5.42 0.72
C LYS A 119 -20.68 -4.57 1.90
N VAL A 120 -20.65 -3.25 1.70
CA VAL A 120 -20.54 -2.28 2.79
C VAL A 120 -21.75 -2.52 3.67
N LYS A 121 -21.58 -3.32 4.73
CA LYS A 121 -22.54 -3.36 5.83
C LYS A 121 -22.56 -1.96 6.39
N ARG A 122 -23.56 -1.17 6.01
CA ARG A 122 -23.90 0.04 6.77
C ARG A 122 -24.27 -0.45 8.17
N CYS A 123 -23.49 -0.06 9.16
CA CYS A 123 -23.94 -0.14 10.54
C CYS A 123 -25.23 0.68 10.63
N GLN A 124 -26.34 0.02 10.96
CA GLN A 124 -27.57 0.66 11.44
C GLN A 124 -27.45 0.88 12.95
#